data_AF-A0A7W5FQ80-F1
#
_entry.id   AF-A0A7W5FQ80-F1
#
_cell.length_a   1.000
_cell.length_b   1.000
_cell.length_c   1.000
_cell.angle_alpha   90.00
_cell.angle_beta   90.00
_cell.angle_gamma   90.00
#
_symmetry.space_group_name_H-M   'P 1'
#
loop_
_entity.id
_entity.type
_entity.pdbx_description
1 polymer ?
#
loop_
_entity_poly.entity_id
_entity_poly.type
_entity_poly.pdbx_seq_one_letter_code
_entity_poly.pdbx_strand_id
1 'polypeptide(L)'
;MRVSVFLEQKSYKISEWEDAPPLVRSLMERAVITVQPGHNRNHAVIQLHYGQSGSIRFLVRDLHQERSPLLQPMEESVIKDYDQEGFDYWDRIPPFGVVELYKIELTYGTQVSTEELEWMFRLSTNFLIEQFMMFVFAERTAANVAPYMKLALSYNARQFTYQGECYYRDKSF
;
A
#
# COMPACT_ATOMS: atom_id res chain seq x y z
N MET A 1 2.03 -10.30 6.17
CA MET A 1 1.67 -11.68 5.74
C MET A 1 2.18 -11.95 4.32
N ARG A 2 2.43 -13.21 3.93
CA ARG A 2 2.76 -13.56 2.52
C ARG A 2 1.53 -13.45 1.62
N VAL A 3 1.70 -13.14 0.34
CA VAL A 3 0.56 -13.04 -0.60
C VAL A 3 -0.21 -14.36 -0.72
N SER A 4 0.47 -15.51 -0.72
CA SER A 4 -0.20 -16.81 -0.81
C SER A 4 -1.13 -17.07 0.38
N VAL A 5 -0.74 -16.66 1.58
CA VAL A 5 -1.55 -16.81 2.80
C VAL A 5 -2.68 -15.78 2.83
N PHE A 6 -2.40 -14.56 2.36
CA PHE A 6 -3.42 -13.52 2.20
C PHE A 6 -4.57 -14.05 1.33
N LEU A 7 -4.27 -14.65 0.18
CA LEU A 7 -5.27 -15.21 -0.75
C LEU A 7 -6.18 -16.30 -0.14
N GLU A 8 -5.76 -16.97 0.95
CA GLU A 8 -6.55 -18.02 1.62
C GLU A 8 -7.61 -17.45 2.59
N GLN A 9 -7.56 -16.14 2.88
CA GLN A 9 -8.52 -15.52 3.78
C GLN A 9 -9.93 -15.51 3.19
N LYS A 10 -10.91 -15.79 4.06
CA LYS A 10 -12.33 -15.86 3.67
C LYS A 10 -13.02 -14.51 3.60
N SER A 11 -12.50 -13.52 4.33
CA SER A 11 -13.10 -12.19 4.42
C SER A 11 -12.05 -11.15 4.79
N TYR A 12 -12.16 -9.96 4.22
CA TYR A 12 -11.30 -8.82 4.50
C TYR A 12 -12.15 -7.65 4.97
N LYS A 13 -11.61 -6.86 5.89
CA LYS A 13 -12.28 -5.69 6.48
C LYS A 13 -11.25 -4.60 6.72
N ILE A 14 -11.68 -3.35 6.67
CA ILE A 14 -10.89 -2.22 7.16
C ILE A 14 -11.07 -2.15 8.67
N SER A 15 -9.99 -1.99 9.43
CA SER A 15 -10.04 -1.89 10.89
C SER A 15 -10.80 -0.65 11.35
N GLU A 16 -11.61 -0.79 12.40
CA GLU A 16 -12.39 0.32 12.96
C GLU A 16 -11.52 1.30 13.75
N TRP A 17 -11.79 2.60 13.61
CA TRP A 17 -11.12 3.66 14.38
C TRP A 17 -12.15 4.39 15.23
N GLU A 18 -12.02 4.28 16.55
CA GLU A 18 -13.00 4.83 17.51
C GLU A 18 -13.25 6.33 17.31
N ASP A 19 -12.22 7.09 16.93
CA ASP A 19 -12.28 8.54 16.74
C ASP A 19 -12.31 8.96 15.25
N ALA A 20 -12.64 8.06 14.33
CA ALA A 20 -12.73 8.41 12.91
C ALA A 20 -13.78 9.51 12.66
N PRO A 21 -13.49 10.52 11.82
CA PRO A 21 -14.49 11.48 11.36
C PRO A 21 -15.70 10.81 10.69
N PRO A 22 -16.89 11.44 10.67
CA PRO A 22 -18.10 10.86 10.07
C PRO A 22 -17.92 10.41 8.61
N LEU A 23 -17.17 11.18 7.81
CA LEU A 23 -16.83 10.81 6.43
C LEU A 23 -16.06 9.48 6.37
N VAL A 24 -15.08 9.31 7.24
CA VAL A 24 -14.22 8.12 7.30
C VAL A 24 -15.02 6.90 7.72
N ARG A 25 -15.86 7.04 8.76
CA ARG A 25 -16.77 5.96 9.19
C ARG A 25 -17.69 5.52 8.05
N SER A 26 -18.31 6.48 7.36
CA SER A 26 -19.17 6.21 6.21
C SER A 26 -18.44 5.50 5.06
N LEU A 27 -17.17 5.86 4.79
CA LEU A 27 -16.36 5.15 3.80
C LEU A 27 -16.07 3.70 4.23
N MET A 28 -15.69 3.48 5.49
CA MET A 28 -15.41 2.16 6.02
C MET A 28 -16.63 1.23 6.02
N GLU A 29 -17.79 1.73 6.43
CA GLU A 29 -19.06 0.97 6.43
C GLU A 29 -19.47 0.54 5.01
N ARG A 30 -19.17 1.37 4.01
CA ARG A 30 -19.47 1.09 2.59
C ARG A 30 -18.37 0.31 1.89
N ALA A 31 -17.22 0.10 2.54
CA ALA A 31 -16.07 -0.53 1.92
C ALA A 31 -16.29 -2.02 1.70
N VAL A 32 -16.19 -2.44 0.45
CA VAL A 32 -16.15 -3.86 0.06
C VAL A 32 -14.78 -4.16 -0.50
N ILE A 33 -14.08 -5.09 0.14
CA ILE A 33 -12.75 -5.53 -0.27
C ILE A 33 -12.90 -6.84 -1.04
N THR A 34 -12.42 -6.85 -2.27
CA THR A 34 -12.36 -8.04 -3.11
C THR A 34 -10.91 -8.35 -3.41
N VAL A 35 -10.57 -9.63 -3.31
CA VAL A 35 -9.21 -10.12 -3.57
C VAL A 35 -9.31 -11.26 -4.56
N GLN A 36 -8.48 -11.20 -5.60
CA GLN A 36 -8.41 -12.23 -6.63
C GLN A 36 -6.96 -12.70 -6.79
N PRO A 37 -6.74 -13.99 -7.11
CA PRO A 37 -5.43 -14.47 -7.50
C PRO A 37 -4.89 -13.70 -8.72
N GLY A 38 -3.60 -13.42 -8.72
CA GLY A 38 -2.90 -12.92 -9.91
C GLY A 38 -2.49 -14.05 -10.84
N HIS A 39 -1.43 -13.84 -11.61
CA HIS A 39 -0.95 -14.85 -12.57
C HIS A 39 -0.32 -16.09 -11.89
N ASN A 40 0.09 -15.97 -10.62
CA ASN A 40 0.58 -17.05 -9.79
C ASN A 40 0.22 -16.80 -8.30
N ARG A 41 0.57 -17.73 -7.41
CA ARG A 41 0.26 -17.66 -5.97
C ARG A 41 0.94 -16.53 -5.18
N ASN A 42 1.94 -15.87 -5.76
CA ASN A 42 2.69 -14.76 -5.16
C ASN A 42 2.14 -13.41 -5.61
N HIS A 43 1.12 -13.41 -6.48
CA HIS A 43 0.49 -12.21 -7.01
C HIS A 43 -0.97 -12.15 -6.59
N ALA A 44 -1.46 -10.95 -6.30
CA ALA A 44 -2.88 -10.73 -6.04
C ALA A 44 -3.35 -9.44 -6.70
N VAL A 45 -4.65 -9.40 -6.96
CA VAL A 45 -5.39 -8.21 -7.33
C VAL A 45 -6.26 -7.86 -6.13
N ILE A 46 -6.06 -6.68 -5.56
CA ILE A 46 -6.80 -6.19 -4.40
C ILE A 46 -7.61 -5.00 -4.87
N GLN A 47 -8.93 -5.05 -4.67
CA GLN A 47 -9.81 -3.94 -5.02
C GLN A 47 -10.70 -3.58 -3.83
N LEU A 48 -10.61 -2.32 -3.42
CA LEU A 48 -11.43 -1.73 -2.37
C LEU A 48 -12.47 -0.84 -3.05
N HIS A 49 -13.74 -1.17 -2.88
CA HIS A 49 -14.86 -0.41 -3.42
C HIS A 49 -15.58 0.33 -2.30
N TYR A 50 -15.72 1.65 -2.42
CA TYR A 50 -16.30 2.54 -1.41
C TYR A 50 -17.70 3.01 -1.82
N GLY A 51 -18.52 2.11 -2.33
CA GLY A 51 -19.86 2.42 -2.87
C GLY A 51 -19.79 3.45 -4.00
N GLN A 52 -20.60 4.51 -3.90
CA GLN A 52 -20.69 5.56 -4.92
C GLN A 52 -19.42 6.43 -5.03
N SER A 53 -18.53 6.38 -4.04
CA SER A 53 -17.30 7.17 -4.02
C SER A 53 -16.26 6.63 -5.02
N GLY A 54 -16.33 5.35 -5.35
CA GLY A 54 -15.45 4.74 -6.36
C GLY A 54 -14.69 3.53 -5.84
N SER A 55 -13.57 3.21 -6.47
CA SER A 55 -12.72 2.08 -6.10
C SER A 55 -11.25 2.35 -6.34
N ILE A 56 -10.42 1.76 -5.48
CA ILE A 56 -8.98 1.69 -5.66
C ILE A 56 -8.59 0.23 -5.87
N ARG A 57 -7.78 -0.02 -6.89
CA ARG A 57 -7.29 -1.35 -7.24
C ARG A 57 -5.77 -1.37 -7.27
N PHE A 58 -5.22 -2.35 -6.59
CA PHE A 58 -3.79 -2.63 -6.50
C PHE A 58 -3.49 -3.97 -7.12
N LEU A 59 -2.45 -4.01 -7.95
CA LEU A 59 -1.83 -5.27 -8.34
C LEU A 59 -0.57 -5.43 -7.51
N VAL A 60 -0.51 -6.50 -6.73
CA VAL A 60 0.53 -6.73 -5.73
C VAL A 60 1.34 -7.98 -6.04
N ARG A 61 2.64 -7.95 -5.73
CA ARG A 61 3.53 -9.12 -5.81
C ARG A 61 4.42 -9.27 -4.58
N ASP A 62 4.59 -10.49 -4.11
CA ASP A 62 5.48 -10.83 -2.99
C ASP A 62 6.94 -10.78 -3.44
N LEU A 63 7.70 -9.80 -2.94
CA LEU A 63 9.07 -9.57 -3.41
C LEU A 63 10.01 -10.72 -3.07
N HIS A 64 9.88 -11.30 -1.89
CA HIS A 64 10.75 -12.37 -1.42
C HIS A 64 10.49 -13.67 -2.18
N GLN A 65 9.20 -14.02 -2.39
CA GLN A 65 8.86 -15.23 -3.15
C GLN A 65 9.23 -15.13 -4.63
N GLU A 66 9.13 -13.92 -5.22
CA GLU A 66 9.55 -13.66 -6.60
C GLU A 66 11.05 -13.43 -6.75
N ARG A 67 11.82 -13.43 -5.64
CA ARG A 67 13.26 -13.12 -5.63
C ARG A 67 13.57 -11.82 -6.36
N SER A 68 12.77 -10.80 -6.08
CA SER A 68 12.83 -9.52 -6.79
C SER A 68 14.20 -8.85 -6.59
N PRO A 69 14.80 -8.30 -7.67
CA PRO A 69 16.04 -7.55 -7.56
C PRO A 69 15.86 -6.22 -6.82
N LEU A 70 14.63 -5.81 -6.50
CA LEU A 70 14.35 -4.63 -5.66
C LEU A 70 14.75 -4.83 -4.19
N LEU A 71 14.89 -6.07 -3.71
CA LEU A 71 15.21 -6.33 -2.31
C LEU A 71 16.55 -5.74 -1.90
N GLN A 72 17.59 -5.91 -2.72
CA GLN A 72 18.92 -5.39 -2.44
C GLN A 72 18.96 -3.85 -2.33
N PRO A 73 18.51 -3.04 -3.32
CA PRO A 73 18.50 -1.58 -3.20
C PRO A 73 17.57 -1.09 -2.07
N MET A 74 16.51 -1.84 -1.74
CA MET A 74 15.69 -1.54 -0.57
C MET A 74 16.49 -1.71 0.74
N GLU A 75 17.22 -2.82 0.89
CA GLU A 75 18.12 -3.04 2.03
C GLU A 75 19.22 -1.97 2.11
N GLU A 76 19.84 -1.61 0.98
CA GLU A 76 20.83 -0.54 0.92
C GLU A 76 20.25 0.84 1.26
N SER A 77 18.98 1.09 0.93
CA SER A 77 18.30 2.35 1.29
C SER A 77 18.13 2.48 2.80
N VAL A 78 17.84 1.38 3.49
CA VAL A 78 17.83 1.32 4.95
C VAL A 78 19.22 1.66 5.49
N ILE A 79 20.28 1.12 4.88
CA ILE A 79 21.69 1.36 5.26
C ILE A 79 22.11 2.83 5.13
N LYS A 80 21.56 3.56 4.16
CA LYS A 80 21.84 4.99 3.98
C LYS A 80 21.04 5.90 4.92
N ASP A 81 19.97 5.39 5.53
CA ASP A 81 19.20 6.13 6.54
C ASP A 81 19.92 6.19 7.92
N TYR A 82 21.01 5.44 8.12
CA TYR A 82 21.79 5.38 9.37
C TYR A 82 22.44 6.72 9.77
N ASP A 83 22.67 7.63 8.81
CA ASP A 83 23.29 8.93 9.04
C ASP A 83 22.26 10.03 9.41
N GLN A 84 20.96 9.68 9.58
CA GLN A 84 19.90 10.63 9.93
C GLN A 84 19.48 10.55 11.41
N GLU A 85 19.33 11.70 12.08
CA GLU A 85 18.76 11.79 13.43
C GLU A 85 17.31 11.27 13.42
N GLY A 86 17.10 10.07 13.97
CA GLY A 86 15.79 9.38 14.00
C GLY A 86 15.81 7.91 13.56
N PHE A 87 16.97 7.37 13.21
CA PHE A 87 17.12 5.96 12.80
C PHE A 87 16.78 4.97 13.93
N ASP A 88 15.90 4.01 13.64
CA ASP A 88 15.59 2.88 14.51
C ASP A 88 16.36 1.64 14.03
N TYR A 89 17.14 1.02 14.93
CA TYR A 89 17.91 -0.20 14.68
C TYR A 89 17.06 -1.40 14.22
N TRP A 90 15.73 -1.28 14.31
CA TRP A 90 14.74 -2.23 13.81
C TRP A 90 14.32 -2.05 12.33
N ASP A 91 14.95 -1.15 11.57
CA ASP A 91 14.62 -0.87 10.14
C ASP A 91 14.97 -1.96 9.12
N ARG A 92 15.19 -3.21 9.54
CA ARG A 92 15.44 -4.31 8.58
C ARG A 92 14.22 -4.53 7.69
N ILE A 93 14.47 -4.79 6.40
CA ILE A 93 13.42 -5.26 5.49
C ILE A 93 12.85 -6.57 6.06
N PRO A 94 11.54 -6.66 6.33
CA PRO A 94 10.95 -7.85 6.91
C PRO A 94 11.21 -9.10 6.06
N PRO A 95 11.41 -10.29 6.66
CA PRO A 95 11.67 -11.53 5.92
C PRO A 95 10.43 -12.09 5.19
N PHE A 96 9.26 -11.48 5.38
CA PHE A 96 8.01 -11.81 4.70
C PHE A 96 7.05 -10.61 4.71
N GLY A 97 6.05 -10.64 3.83
CA GLY A 97 5.05 -9.56 3.76
C GLY A 97 5.61 -8.23 3.28
N VAL A 98 6.65 -8.29 2.45
CA VAL A 98 7.14 -7.17 1.66
C VAL A 98 6.59 -7.34 0.25
N VAL A 99 5.73 -6.41 -0.15
CA VAL A 99 5.04 -6.48 -1.45
C VAL A 99 5.34 -5.27 -2.31
N GLU A 100 5.34 -5.45 -3.62
CA GLU A 100 5.33 -4.32 -4.55
C GLU A 100 3.94 -4.09 -5.11
N LEU A 101 3.52 -2.82 -5.12
CA LEU A 101 2.36 -2.34 -5.86
C LEU A 101 2.86 -1.95 -7.26
N TYR A 102 2.73 -2.85 -8.22
CA TYR A 102 3.22 -2.61 -9.60
C TYR A 102 2.15 -2.00 -10.50
N LYS A 103 0.91 -1.85 -10.01
CA LYS A 103 -0.14 -1.04 -10.63
C LYS A 103 -1.08 -0.50 -9.57
N ILE A 104 -1.45 0.78 -9.69
CA ILE A 104 -2.46 1.44 -8.88
C ILE A 104 -3.50 2.08 -9.81
N GLU A 105 -4.75 1.67 -9.67
CA GLU A 105 -5.87 2.18 -10.47
C GLU A 105 -6.90 2.80 -9.54
N LEU A 106 -7.23 4.07 -9.77
CA LEU A 106 -8.33 4.76 -9.10
C LEU A 106 -9.45 4.96 -10.13
N THR A 107 -10.67 4.63 -9.75
CA THR A 107 -11.89 4.93 -10.51
C THR A 107 -12.88 5.59 -9.57
N TYR A 108 -13.42 6.75 -9.95
CA TYR A 108 -14.31 7.55 -9.10
C TYR A 108 -15.32 8.32 -9.94
N GLY A 109 -16.45 8.68 -9.31
CA GLY A 109 -17.49 9.48 -9.95
C GLY A 109 -17.10 10.96 -10.04
N THR A 110 -17.80 11.72 -10.90
CA THR A 110 -17.54 13.15 -11.10
C THR A 110 -17.84 14.04 -9.88
N GLN A 111 -18.58 13.52 -8.89
CA GLN A 111 -19.02 14.28 -7.70
C GLN A 111 -18.18 14.02 -6.45
N VAL A 112 -17.13 13.20 -6.54
CA VAL A 112 -16.30 12.82 -5.39
C VAL A 112 -15.31 13.92 -5.08
N SER A 113 -15.28 14.38 -3.83
CA SER A 113 -14.39 15.46 -3.41
C SER A 113 -12.94 14.98 -3.31
N THR A 114 -11.98 15.90 -3.42
CA THR A 114 -10.55 15.59 -3.20
C THR A 114 -10.31 15.01 -1.81
N GLU A 115 -10.97 15.54 -0.79
CA GLU A 115 -10.86 15.04 0.59
C GLU A 115 -11.33 13.59 0.71
N GLU A 116 -12.45 13.24 0.06
CA GLU A 116 -12.95 11.87 0.06
C GLU A 116 -11.99 10.92 -0.67
N LEU A 117 -11.39 11.35 -1.77
CA LEU A 117 -10.33 10.58 -2.47
C LEU A 117 -9.08 10.39 -1.61
N GLU A 118 -8.64 11.43 -0.89
CA GLU A 118 -7.52 11.34 0.03
C GLU A 118 -7.79 10.34 1.16
N TRP A 119 -9.01 10.32 1.72
CA TRP A 119 -9.42 9.32 2.71
C TRP A 119 -9.53 7.91 2.13
N MET A 120 -10.09 7.75 0.92
CA MET A 120 -10.10 6.45 0.24
C MET A 120 -8.68 5.91 0.07
N PHE A 121 -7.72 6.76 -0.31
CA PHE A 121 -6.33 6.38 -0.42
C PHE A 121 -5.74 5.98 0.93
N ARG A 122 -5.92 6.80 1.97
CA ARG A 122 -5.40 6.52 3.31
C ARG A 122 -5.95 5.23 3.91
N LEU A 123 -7.26 5.00 3.81
CA LEU A 123 -7.88 3.75 4.27
C LEU A 123 -7.33 2.54 3.52
N SER A 124 -7.10 2.69 2.21
CA SER A 124 -6.57 1.62 1.37
C SER A 124 -5.10 1.31 1.66
N THR A 125 -4.25 2.32 1.86
CA THR A 125 -2.85 2.10 2.23
C THR A 125 -2.73 1.53 3.65
N ASN A 126 -3.56 1.98 4.59
CA ASN A 126 -3.61 1.39 5.93
C ASN A 126 -4.04 -0.08 5.91
N PHE A 127 -5.07 -0.41 5.13
CA PHE A 127 -5.42 -1.82 4.90
C PHE A 127 -4.22 -2.61 4.36
N LEU A 128 -3.50 -2.10 3.36
CA LEU A 128 -2.31 -2.79 2.83
C LEU A 128 -1.23 -2.99 3.91
N ILE A 129 -0.98 -2.00 4.76
CA ILE A 129 0.01 -2.06 5.85
C ILE A 129 -0.40 -3.04 6.94
N GLU A 130 -1.70 -3.14 7.24
CA GLU A 130 -2.21 -4.12 8.19
C GLU A 130 -2.04 -5.57 7.68
N GLN A 131 -2.17 -5.77 6.36
CA GLN A 131 -2.03 -7.10 5.76
C GLN A 131 -0.56 -7.44 5.43
N PHE A 132 0.23 -6.45 5.02
CA PHE A 132 1.61 -6.58 4.57
C PHE A 132 2.51 -5.66 5.40
N MET A 133 3.61 -6.19 5.91
CA MET A 133 4.50 -5.44 6.80
C MET A 133 5.13 -4.21 6.11
N MET A 134 5.29 -4.29 4.79
CA MET A 134 5.85 -3.21 3.98
C MET A 134 5.31 -3.31 2.56
N PHE A 135 5.03 -2.16 1.94
CA PHE A 135 4.82 -2.09 0.51
C PHE A 135 5.80 -1.13 -0.16
N VAL A 136 6.10 -1.40 -1.43
CA VAL A 136 6.93 -0.54 -2.28
C VAL A 136 6.22 -0.26 -3.59
N PHE A 137 6.43 0.92 -4.18
CA PHE A 137 5.95 1.25 -5.51
C PHE A 137 6.90 2.23 -6.19
N ALA A 138 6.99 2.14 -7.51
CA ALA A 138 7.69 3.13 -8.31
C ALA A 138 6.86 4.42 -8.40
N GLU A 139 7.51 5.58 -8.42
CA GLU A 139 6.84 6.89 -8.54
C GLU A 139 5.87 6.94 -9.72
N ARG A 140 6.29 6.42 -10.89
CA ARG A 140 5.45 6.39 -12.10
C ARG A 140 4.16 5.58 -11.91
N THR A 141 4.19 4.56 -11.05
CA THR A 141 3.04 3.70 -10.78
C THR A 141 1.95 4.45 -10.02
N ALA A 142 2.32 5.50 -9.29
CA ALA A 142 1.42 6.35 -8.54
C ALA A 142 1.08 7.67 -9.26
N ALA A 143 1.61 7.94 -10.46
CA ALA A 143 1.49 9.25 -11.10
C ALA A 143 0.03 9.72 -11.29
N ASN A 144 -0.88 8.80 -11.59
CA ASN A 144 -2.32 9.07 -11.78
C ASN A 144 -3.07 9.31 -10.45
N VAL A 145 -2.46 9.00 -9.31
CA VAL A 145 -3.09 9.06 -7.99
C VAL A 145 -2.34 9.92 -6.99
N ALA A 146 -1.14 10.39 -7.36
CA ALA A 146 -0.28 11.25 -6.56
C ALA A 146 -0.99 12.48 -5.95
N PRO A 147 -1.93 13.17 -6.64
CA PRO A 147 -2.65 14.29 -6.04
C PRO A 147 -3.42 13.94 -4.76
N TYR A 148 -3.82 12.67 -4.60
CA TYR A 148 -4.67 12.18 -3.50
C TYR A 148 -3.87 11.42 -2.42
N MET A 149 -2.56 11.26 -2.60
CA MET A 149 -1.73 10.49 -1.67
C MET A 149 -1.25 11.29 -0.47
N LYS A 150 -1.61 12.58 -0.37
CA LYS A 150 -1.15 13.51 0.68
C LYS A 150 -1.39 12.99 2.09
N LEU A 151 -2.53 12.33 2.32
CA LEU A 151 -2.89 11.73 3.61
C LEU A 151 -2.45 10.27 3.74
N ALA A 152 -2.04 9.63 2.65
CA ALA A 152 -1.93 8.17 2.53
C ALA A 152 -0.51 7.64 2.63
N LEU A 153 0.49 8.43 2.21
CA LEU A 153 1.88 8.14 2.51
C LEU A 153 2.16 8.59 3.93
N SER A 154 2.63 7.66 4.77
CA SER A 154 3.03 8.01 6.12
C SER A 154 4.14 9.07 6.08
N TYR A 155 4.31 9.81 7.18
CA TYR A 155 5.49 10.67 7.40
C TYR A 155 6.82 9.87 7.26
N ASN A 156 6.72 8.54 7.27
CA ASN A 156 7.83 7.60 7.27
C ASN A 156 8.04 6.93 5.89
N ALA A 157 7.32 7.32 4.85
CA ALA A 157 7.58 6.83 3.51
C ALA A 157 9.01 7.24 3.07
N ARG A 158 9.87 6.25 2.82
CA ARG A 158 11.27 6.47 2.42
C ARG A 158 11.43 6.30 0.92
N GLN A 159 12.32 7.10 0.34
CA GLN A 159 12.63 7.06 -1.08
C GLN A 159 13.95 6.34 -1.34
N PHE A 160 14.04 5.65 -2.46
CA PHE A 160 15.30 5.09 -2.96
C PHE A 160 15.29 4.99 -4.48
N THR A 161 16.47 4.84 -5.08
CA THR A 161 16.62 4.76 -6.53
C THR A 161 17.00 3.36 -6.96
N TYR A 162 16.33 2.85 -7.99
CA TYR A 162 16.70 1.61 -8.67
C TYR A 162 16.55 1.77 -10.18
N GLN A 163 17.59 1.39 -10.94
CA GLN A 163 17.62 1.51 -12.41
C GLN A 163 17.23 2.90 -12.95
N GLY A 164 17.63 3.97 -12.24
CA GLY A 164 17.35 5.36 -12.63
C GLY A 164 15.93 5.84 -12.30
N GLU A 165 15.14 5.04 -11.59
CA GLU A 165 13.78 5.37 -11.19
C GLU A 165 13.65 5.53 -9.66
N CYS A 166 12.81 6.47 -9.23
CA CYS A 166 12.47 6.69 -7.84
C CYS A 166 11.40 5.71 -7.36
N TYR A 167 11.66 5.08 -6.22
CA TYR A 167 10.75 4.17 -5.53
C TYR A 167 10.45 4.72 -4.14
N TYR A 168 9.22 4.46 -3.69
CA TYR A 168 8.76 4.75 -2.34
C TYR A 168 8.49 3.45 -1.62
N ARG A 169 8.98 3.33 -0.38
CA ARG A 169 8.64 2.24 0.54
C ARG A 169 7.95 2.79 1.77
N ASP A 170 6.88 2.13 2.21
CA ASP A 170 6.16 2.46 3.44
C ASP A 170 5.98 1.18 4.28
N LYS A 171 6.02 1.32 5.60
CA LYS A 171 6.01 0.19 6.54
C LYS A 171 5.11 0.43 7.74
N SER A 172 4.57 -0.65 8.30
CA SER A 172 3.90 -0.63 9.60
C SER A 172 4.94 -0.36 10.70
N PHE A 173 4.58 0.48 11.68
CA PHE A 173 5.32 0.64 12.94
C PHE A 173 4.52 0.01 14.07
#